data_AF-A0A368WDB8-F1
#
_entry.id   AF-A0A368WDB8-F1
#
_cell.length_a   1.000
_cell.length_b   1.000
_cell.length_c   1.000
_cell.angle_alpha   90.00
_cell.angle_beta   90.00
_cell.angle_gamma   90.00
#
_symmetry.space_group_name_H-M   'P 1'
#
loop_
_entity.id
_entity.type
_entity.pdbx_description
1 polymer ?
#
loop_
_entity_poly.entity_id
_entity_poly.type
_entity_poly.pdbx_seq_one_letter_code
_entity_poly.pdbx_strand_id
1 'polypeptide(L)'
;MSHIKNINIKNYRGLKNIELKDFKNINLFIGENNTGKTSILEVLNILSEPSNLGTFIKTSRIRETDYNFTSGSLSPYESFKNLFNQKDKLKKIFIEAEISEQKFP
;
A
#
# COMPACT_ATOMS: atom_id res chain seq x y z
N MET A 1 20.06 -2.79 -11.26
CA MET A 1 19.08 -2.18 -10.34
C MET A 1 18.30 -3.28 -9.67
N SER A 2 17.96 -3.11 -8.39
CA SER A 2 17.07 -4.03 -7.67
C SER A 2 15.64 -3.86 -8.18
N HIS A 3 14.90 -4.96 -8.28
CA HIS A 3 13.47 -4.94 -8.58
C HIS A 3 12.72 -5.83 -7.60
N ILE A 4 11.46 -5.47 -7.31
CA ILE A 4 10.56 -6.31 -6.53
C ILE A 4 10.18 -7.51 -7.39
N LYS A 5 10.33 -8.71 -6.85
CA LYS A 5 9.97 -9.97 -7.49
C LYS A 5 8.64 -10.50 -6.96
N ASN A 6 8.48 -10.52 -5.64
CA ASN A 6 7.29 -11.03 -4.97
C ASN A 6 6.88 -10.08 -3.83
N ILE A 7 5.58 -9.99 -3.55
CA ILE A 7 5.03 -9.22 -2.43
C ILE A 7 3.98 -10.05 -1.71
N ASN A 8 4.04 -10.05 -0.37
CA ASN A 8 3.02 -10.61 0.51
C ASN A 8 2.39 -9.50 1.35
N ILE A 9 1.06 -9.41 1.33
CA ILE A 9 0.29 -8.33 1.99
C ILE A 9 -0.78 -8.96 2.87
N LYS A 10 -0.80 -8.60 4.15
CA LYS A 10 -1.85 -9.02 5.09
C LYS A 10 -2.39 -7.84 5.89
N ASN A 11 -3.71 -7.85 6.06
CA ASN A 11 -4.47 -6.88 6.85
C ASN A 11 -4.26 -5.39 6.50
N TYR A 12 -3.90 -5.10 5.24
CA TYR A 12 -3.80 -3.74 4.72
C TYR A 12 -5.14 -3.33 4.09
N ARG A 13 -5.84 -2.37 4.71
CA ARG A 13 -7.18 -1.94 4.34
C ARG A 13 -8.13 -3.16 4.20
N GLY A 14 -8.71 -3.35 3.01
CA GLY A 14 -9.55 -4.51 2.68
C GLY A 14 -8.78 -5.76 2.23
N LEU A 15 -7.47 -5.67 2.03
CA LEU A 15 -6.63 -6.80 1.62
C LEU A 15 -6.35 -7.68 2.85
N LYS A 16 -6.97 -8.86 2.89
CA LYS A 16 -6.84 -9.79 4.02
C LYS A 16 -5.52 -10.57 3.97
N ASN A 17 -5.26 -11.23 2.84
CA ASN A 17 -4.08 -12.03 2.59
C ASN A 17 -3.90 -12.15 1.07
N ILE A 18 -2.94 -11.41 0.50
CA ILE A 18 -2.66 -11.40 -0.94
C ILE A 18 -1.19 -11.69 -1.15
N GLU A 19 -0.92 -12.60 -2.08
CA GLU A 19 0.41 -12.92 -2.56
C GLU A 19 0.47 -12.54 -4.05
N LEU A 20 1.40 -11.66 -4.40
CA LEU A 20 1.66 -11.23 -5.77
C LEU A 20 3.06 -11.73 -6.15
N LYS A 21 3.13 -12.59 -7.17
CA LYS A 21 4.37 -13.22 -7.60
C LYS A 21 4.83 -12.74 -8.97
N ASP A 22 6.11 -12.95 -9.24
CA ASP A 22 6.71 -12.81 -10.56
C ASP A 22 6.52 -11.42 -11.18
N PHE A 23 6.62 -10.37 -10.37
CA PHE A 23 6.61 -8.99 -10.84
C PHE A 23 7.60 -8.81 -12.00
N LYS A 24 7.12 -8.17 -13.06
CA LYS A 24 7.91 -7.82 -14.24
C LYS A 24 8.19 -6.32 -14.25
N ASN A 25 8.89 -5.85 -15.28
CA ASN A 25 9.14 -4.42 -15.49
C ASN A 25 7.83 -3.64 -15.66
N ILE A 26 6.81 -4.26 -16.24
CA ILE A 26 5.47 -3.70 -16.43
C ILE A 26 4.47 -4.72 -15.89
N ASN A 27 3.58 -4.27 -15.00
CA ASN A 27 2.52 -5.10 -14.41
C ASN A 27 1.18 -4.38 -14.60
N LEU A 28 0.17 -5.10 -15.07
CA LEU A 28 -1.16 -4.54 -15.28
C LEU A 28 -2.15 -5.14 -14.27
N PHE A 29 -2.70 -4.29 -13.40
CA PHE A 29 -3.73 -4.68 -12.43
C PHE A 29 -5.11 -4.30 -12.96
N ILE A 30 -5.94 -5.29 -13.31
CA ILE A 30 -7.30 -5.10 -13.84
C ILE A 30 -8.39 -5.55 -12.87
N GLY A 31 -9.63 -5.11 -13.11
CA GLY A 31 -10.83 -5.53 -12.39
C GLY A 31 -11.73 -4.36 -11.99
N GLU A 32 -12.81 -4.64 -11.29
CA GLU A 32 -13.80 -3.62 -10.88
C GLU A 32 -13.27 -2.59 -9.88
N ASN A 33 -13.94 -1.45 -9.79
CA ASN A 33 -13.57 -0.43 -8.81
C ASN A 33 -13.65 -0.99 -7.37
N ASN A 34 -12.81 -0.44 -6.49
CA ASN A 34 -12.81 -0.77 -5.07
C ASN A 34 -12.41 -2.22 -4.71
N THR A 35 -11.84 -3.00 -5.64
CA THR A 35 -11.39 -4.38 -5.38
C THR A 35 -9.97 -4.50 -4.81
N GLY A 36 -9.30 -3.37 -4.56
CA GLY A 36 -7.98 -3.36 -3.92
C GLY A 36 -6.79 -3.00 -4.80
N LYS A 37 -7.00 -2.71 -6.10
CA LYS A 37 -5.92 -2.28 -7.01
C LYS A 37 -5.13 -1.07 -6.50
N THR A 38 -5.83 0.01 -6.14
CA THR A 38 -5.20 1.19 -5.55
C THR A 38 -4.47 0.85 -4.25
N SER A 39 -5.02 -0.07 -3.45
CA SER A 39 -4.39 -0.52 -2.21
C SER A 39 -3.08 -1.27 -2.44
N ILE A 40 -2.96 -2.02 -3.54
CA ILE A 40 -1.69 -2.65 -3.96
C ILE A 40 -0.66 -1.58 -4.33
N LEU A 41 -1.05 -0.55 -5.09
CA LEU A 41 -0.17 0.56 -5.45
C LEU A 41 0.28 1.38 -4.23
N GLU A 42 -0.59 1.56 -3.24
CA GLU A 42 -0.22 2.19 -1.97
C GLU A 42 0.83 1.38 -1.20
N VAL A 43 0.71 0.05 -1.16
CA VAL A 43 1.72 -0.82 -0.55
C VAL A 43 3.06 -0.72 -1.28
N LEU A 44 3.05 -0.68 -2.62
CA LEU A 44 4.26 -0.43 -3.41
C LEU A 44 4.89 0.93 -3.08
N ASN A 45 4.09 1.97 -2.89
CA ASN A 45 4.58 3.29 -2.47
C ASN A 45 5.14 3.28 -1.05
N ILE A 46 4.61 2.47 -0.14
CA ILE A 46 5.18 2.27 1.20
C ILE A 46 6.53 1.53 1.10
N LEU A 47 6.61 0.52 0.25
CA LEU A 47 7.81 -0.30 0.04
C LEU A 47 8.97 0.44 -0.63
N SER A 48 8.75 1.62 -1.22
CA SER A 48 9.86 2.43 -1.75
C SER A 48 10.71 3.04 -0.63
N GLU A 49 10.13 3.28 0.55
CA GLU A 49 10.81 3.80 1.74
C GLU A 49 10.24 3.15 3.02
N PRO A 50 10.46 1.84 3.23
CA PRO A 50 9.78 1.08 4.29
C PRO A 50 10.15 1.53 5.71
N SER A 51 11.35 2.12 5.89
CA SER A 51 11.81 2.68 7.17
C SER A 51 11.25 4.07 7.47
N ASN A 52 10.59 4.71 6.50
CA ASN A 52 10.04 6.06 6.65
C ASN A 52 8.55 6.00 7.02
N LEU A 53 8.26 6.19 8.31
CA LEU A 53 6.87 6.25 8.80
C LEU A 53 6.05 7.38 8.14
N GLY A 54 6.71 8.47 7.72
CA GLY A 54 6.07 9.55 6.98
C GLY A 54 5.43 9.07 5.67
N THR A 55 6.00 8.05 5.04
CA THR A 55 5.45 7.44 3.82
C THR A 55 4.09 6.79 4.07
N PHE A 56 3.85 6.20 5.24
CA PHE A 56 2.52 5.65 5.58
C PHE A 56 1.47 6.76 5.70
N ILE A 57 1.80 7.86 6.40
CA ILE A 57 0.89 9.01 6.55
C ILE A 57 0.64 9.66 5.20
N LYS A 58 1.68 9.90 4.41
CA LYS A 58 1.55 10.48 3.07
C LYS A 58 0.67 9.59 2.19
N THR A 59 0.96 8.29 2.14
CA THR A 59 0.22 7.31 1.33
C THR A 59 -1.25 7.25 1.72
N SER A 60 -1.56 7.26 3.02
CA SER A 60 -2.94 7.18 3.49
C SER A 60 -3.79 8.36 3.04
N ARG A 61 -3.17 9.53 2.88
CA ARG A 61 -3.78 10.79 2.46
C ARG A 61 -3.81 11.03 0.96
N ILE A 62 -3.15 10.21 0.14
CA ILE A 62 -3.20 10.33 -1.34
C ILE A 62 -4.64 10.27 -1.86
N ARG A 63 -5.54 9.59 -1.12
CA ARG A 63 -6.96 9.48 -1.47
C ARG A 63 -7.80 10.71 -1.12
N GLU A 64 -7.25 11.66 -0.37
CA GLU A 64 -7.96 12.89 -0.01
C GLU A 64 -7.88 13.87 -1.18
N THR A 65 -9.03 14.16 -1.78
CA THR A 65 -9.16 15.11 -2.90
C THR A 65 -8.95 16.56 -2.49
N ASP A 66 -9.08 16.88 -1.20
CA ASP A 66 -8.94 18.23 -0.67
C ASP A 66 -7.89 18.28 0.44
N TYR A 67 -6.69 18.76 0.09
CA TYR A 67 -5.62 19.07 1.05
C TYR A 67 -5.96 20.28 1.96
N ASN A 68 -7.02 21.01 1.61
CA ASN A 68 -7.52 22.14 2.39
C ASN A 68 -8.28 21.60 3.60
N PHE A 69 -7.78 21.91 4.80
CA PHE A 69 -8.37 21.59 6.09
C PHE A 69 -9.71 22.34 6.26
N THR A 70 -10.72 21.92 5.50
CA THR A 70 -12.11 22.31 5.68
C THR A 70 -12.72 21.46 6.78
N SER A 71 -13.81 21.91 7.40
CA SER A 71 -14.44 21.33 8.59
C SER A 71 -14.99 19.88 8.45
N GLY A 72 -14.53 19.11 7.47
CA GLY A 72 -14.84 17.69 7.25
C GLY A 72 -13.65 16.84 6.75
N SER A 73 -12.44 17.40 6.62
CA SER A 73 -11.26 16.61 6.21
C SER A 73 -10.80 15.66 7.32
N LEU A 74 -10.37 14.45 6.95
CA LEU A 74 -9.80 13.50 7.90
C LEU A 74 -8.50 14.09 8.51
N SER A 75 -8.33 13.89 9.81
CA SER A 75 -7.03 14.17 10.43
C SER A 75 -5.99 13.16 9.94
N PRO A 76 -4.68 13.50 9.93
CA PRO A 76 -3.64 12.54 9.56
C PRO A 76 -3.70 11.23 10.34
N TYR A 77 -4.14 11.29 11.60
CA TYR A 77 -4.38 10.11 12.44
C TYR A 77 -5.52 9.24 11.91
N GLU A 78 -6.67 9.83 11.55
CA GLU A 78 -7.80 9.07 11.00
C GLU A 78 -7.44 8.46 9.63
N SER A 79 -6.74 9.20 8.77
CA SER A 79 -6.25 8.69 7.49
C SER A 79 -5.30 7.50 7.69
N PHE A 80 -4.37 7.62 8.65
CA PHE A 80 -3.48 6.51 9.03
C PHE A 80 -4.25 5.31 9.60
N LYS A 81 -5.21 5.54 10.49
CA LYS A 81 -6.07 4.50 11.06
C LYS A 81 -6.87 3.76 9.97
N ASN A 82 -7.20 4.41 8.87
CA ASN A 82 -7.85 3.81 7.71
C ASN A 82 -6.96 2.86 6.90
N LEU A 83 -5.64 2.82 7.14
CA LEU A 83 -4.75 1.81 6.55
C LEU A 83 -4.97 0.43 7.12
N PHE A 84 -5.45 0.33 8.35
CA PHE A 84 -5.66 -0.95 9.02
C PHE A 84 -6.98 -1.58 8.59
N ASN A 85 -7.04 -2.91 8.61
CA ASN A 85 -8.31 -3.60 8.51
C ASN A 85 -9.23 -3.19 9.67
N GLN A 86 -10.40 -2.64 9.35
CA GLN A 86 -11.32 -2.13 10.36
C GLN A 86 -11.92 -3.23 11.25
N LYS A 87 -11.99 -4.46 10.73
CA LYS A 87 -12.48 -5.63 11.46
C LYS A 87 -11.42 -6.29 12.35
N ASP A 88 -10.14 -5.96 12.15
CA ASP A 88 -9.06 -6.47 12.98
C ASP A 88 -8.90 -5.62 14.25
N LYS A 89 -9.06 -6.27 15.42
CA LYS A 89 -8.89 -5.63 16.73
C LYS A 89 -7.43 -5.31 17.03
N LEU A 90 -6.49 -6.13 16.53
CA LEU A 90 -5.07 -5.98 16.82
C LEU A 90 -4.43 -4.86 16.00
N LYS A 91 -5.11 -4.39 14.94
CA LYS A 91 -4.63 -3.35 14.02
C LYS A 91 -3.20 -3.66 13.56
N LYS A 92 -3.01 -4.87 13.04
CA LYS A 92 -1.71 -5.31 12.51
C LYS A 92 -1.72 -5.24 10.99
N ILE A 93 -0.61 -4.77 10.42
CA ILE A 93 -0.35 -4.81 8.98
C ILE A 93 0.94 -5.61 8.79
N PHE A 94 0.95 -6.51 7.82
CA PHE A 94 2.16 -7.22 7.41
C PHE A 94 2.38 -6.98 5.92
N ILE A 95 3.57 -6.49 5.58
CA ILE A 95 4.01 -6.26 4.21
C ILE A 95 5.43 -6.82 4.13
N GLU A 96 5.65 -7.72 3.19
CA GLU A 96 6.95 -8.32 2.91
C GLU A 96 7.17 -8.30 1.40
N ALA A 97 8.40 -7.99 0.98
CA ALA A 97 8.79 -7.97 -0.42
C ALA A 97 10.10 -8.72 -0.63
N GLU A 98 10.14 -9.60 -1.62
CA GLU A 98 11.37 -10.20 -2.11
C GLU A 98 11.95 -9.30 -3.21
N ILE A 99 13.20 -8.89 -3.03
CA ILE A 99 13.93 -8.07 -4.00
C ILE A 99 14.92 -8.99 -4.73
N SER A 100 15.04 -8.81 -6.04
CA SER A 100 16.08 -9.49 -6.81
C SER A 100 16.90 -8.51 -7.65
N GLU A 101 18.16 -8.86 -7.90
CA GLU A 101 19.02 -8.09 -8.78
C GLU A 101 18.69 -8.38 -10.23
N GLN A 102 18.29 -7.34 -10.97
CA GLN A 102 18.11 -7.47 -12.41
C GLN A 102 19.43 -7.17 -13.11
N LYS A 103 19.98 -8.19 -13.79
CA LYS A 103 21.02 -8.00 -14.81
C LYS A 103 20.29 -7.60 -16.09
N PHE A 104 20.45 -6.36 -16.52
CA PHE A 104 20.03 -5.96 -17.87
C PHE A 104 21.01 -6.60 -18.88
N PRO A 105 20.52 -7.09 -20.03
CA PRO A 105 21.39 -7.40 -21.16
C PRO A 105 22.06 -6.13 -21.69
#